data_AF-A0A440KTT6-F1
#
_entry.id   AF-A0A440KTT6-F1
#
_cell.length_a   1.000
_cell.length_b   1.000
_cell.length_c   1.000
_cell.angle_alpha   90.00
_cell.angle_beta   90.00
_cell.angle_gamma   90.00
#
_symmetry.space_group_name_H-M   'P 1'
#
loop_
_entity.id
_entity.type
_entity.pdbx_description
1 polymer ?
#
loop_
_entity_poly.entity_id
_entity_poly.type
_entity_poly.pdbx_seq_one_letter_code
_entity_poly.pdbx_strand_id
1 'polypeptide(L)'
;CTVTGSTHGGMLVGFAKDGRQRNVIGIDASAMPAKTKAQVLGIARNTAKLVHLGAEIVEADVVLFKDYAYPGYGVPSEETKEAIRLCARLEGMITDPVYEG
;
A
#
# COMPACT_ATOMS: atom_id res chain seq x y z
N CYS A 1 0.71 -1.21 -4.49
CA CYS A 1 1.23 -2.24 -3.57
C CYS A 1 1.74 -1.67 -2.23
N THR A 2 1.72 -2.43 -1.12
CA THR A 2 2.33 -2.06 0.18
C THR A 2 2.97 -3.27 0.89
N VAL A 3 4.28 -3.18 1.18
CA VAL A 3 5.03 -4.19 1.95
C VAL A 3 5.82 -3.54 3.10
N THR A 4 6.92 -2.85 2.79
CA THR A 4 7.75 -2.17 3.81
C THR A 4 7.24 -0.77 4.19
N GLY A 5 6.20 -0.29 3.49
CA GLY A 5 5.32 0.77 3.97
C GLY A 5 5.74 2.22 3.70
N SER A 6 6.99 2.52 3.32
CA SER A 6 7.41 3.92 3.14
C SER A 6 6.75 4.63 1.95
N THR A 7 6.49 3.92 0.85
CA THR A 7 5.74 4.46 -0.30
C THR A 7 4.34 4.90 0.14
N HIS A 8 3.60 4.01 0.82
CA HIS A 8 2.25 4.30 1.31
C HIS A 8 2.29 5.39 2.39
N GLY A 9 3.22 5.30 3.35
CA GLY A 9 3.37 6.29 4.42
C GLY A 9 3.71 7.69 3.91
N GLY A 10 4.56 7.80 2.89
CA GLY A 10 4.86 9.06 2.23
C GLY A 10 3.65 9.65 1.50
N MET A 11 2.90 8.82 0.78
CA MET A 11 1.65 9.24 0.14
C MET A 11 0.63 9.72 1.18
N LEU A 12 0.44 9.00 2.29
CA LEU A 12 -0.44 9.44 3.38
C LEU A 12 -0.09 10.83 3.87
N VAL A 13 1.21 11.10 4.13
CA VAL A 13 1.67 12.43 4.57
C VAL A 13 1.42 13.49 3.51
N GLY A 14 1.74 13.20 2.24
CA GLY A 14 1.52 14.15 1.13
C GLY A 14 0.05 14.51 0.94
N PHE A 15 -0.82 13.51 0.92
CA PHE A 15 -2.27 13.68 0.74
C PHE A 15 -2.99 14.14 2.03
N ALA A 16 -2.36 14.04 3.20
CA ALA A 16 -2.92 14.63 4.42
C ALA A 16 -2.93 16.16 4.37
N LYS A 17 -2.06 16.78 3.57
CA LYS A 17 -2.01 18.25 3.40
C LYS A 17 -3.32 18.84 2.90
N ASP A 18 -4.10 18.09 2.14
CA ASP A 18 -5.40 18.49 1.62
C ASP A 18 -6.54 17.54 2.03
N GLY A 19 -6.34 16.77 3.10
CA GLY A 19 -7.38 15.94 3.72
C GLY A 19 -7.77 14.70 2.90
N ARG A 20 -6.91 14.24 1.99
CA ARG A 20 -7.18 13.10 1.09
C ARG A 20 -6.42 11.82 1.45
N GLN A 21 -5.74 11.77 2.59
CA GLN A 21 -4.95 10.62 3.00
C GLN A 21 -5.74 9.29 3.01
N ARG A 22 -7.03 9.33 3.34
CA ARG A 22 -7.90 8.14 3.32
C ARG A 22 -8.29 7.65 1.92
N ASN A 23 -8.03 8.46 0.89
CA ASN A 23 -8.20 8.04 -0.51
C ASN A 23 -6.99 7.24 -1.02
N VAL A 24 -5.91 7.16 -0.23
CA VAL A 24 -4.72 6.35 -0.55
C VAL A 24 -4.95 4.92 -0.11
N ILE A 25 -5.45 4.10 -1.04
CA ILE A 25 -5.75 2.69 -0.79
C ILE A 25 -4.47 1.87 -0.95
N GLY A 26 -3.94 1.36 0.15
CA GLY A 26 -2.89 0.36 0.14
C GLY A 26 -3.48 -1.04 -0.10
N ILE A 27 -2.81 -1.84 -0.90
CA ILE A 27 -3.05 -3.28 -1.04
C ILE A 27 -1.85 -3.99 -0.40
N ASP A 28 -2.09 -4.77 0.65
CA ASP A 28 -1.05 -5.58 1.28
C ASP A 28 -0.54 -6.64 0.29
N ALA A 29 0.78 -6.74 0.16
CA ALA A 29 1.43 -7.85 -0.54
C ALA A 29 2.38 -8.63 0.40
N SER A 30 2.41 -8.28 1.69
CA SER A 30 3.34 -8.88 2.67
C SER A 30 2.84 -10.21 3.26
N ALA A 31 1.55 -10.49 3.17
CA ALA A 31 0.84 -11.53 3.91
C ALA A 31 0.93 -11.37 5.44
N MET A 32 1.33 -10.18 5.92
CA MET A 32 1.44 -9.79 7.33
C MET A 32 0.76 -8.43 7.56
N PRO A 33 -0.55 -8.29 7.26
CA PRO A 33 -1.21 -6.98 7.15
C PRO A 33 -1.15 -6.15 8.45
N ALA A 34 -1.20 -6.78 9.63
CA ALA A 34 -1.08 -6.07 10.90
C ALA A 34 0.30 -5.42 11.08
N LYS A 35 1.37 -6.13 10.73
CA LYS A 35 2.75 -5.62 10.78
C LYS A 35 2.93 -4.49 9.77
N THR A 36 2.45 -4.68 8.55
CA THR A 36 2.52 -3.69 7.47
C THR A 36 1.77 -2.41 7.84
N LYS A 37 0.54 -2.52 8.34
CA LYS A 37 -0.26 -1.36 8.79
C LYS A 37 0.45 -0.58 9.91
N ALA A 38 0.99 -1.28 10.91
CA ALA A 38 1.74 -0.66 12.00
C ALA A 38 3.00 0.06 11.49
N GLN A 39 3.72 -0.56 10.55
CA GLN A 39 4.92 0.02 9.94
C GLN A 39 4.60 1.26 9.09
N VAL A 40 3.55 1.22 8.28
CA VAL A 40 3.05 2.39 7.52
C VAL A 40 2.70 3.53 8.47
N LEU A 41 1.95 3.27 9.54
CA LEU A 41 1.55 4.29 10.53
C LEU A 41 2.78 4.92 11.20
N GLY A 42 3.75 4.09 11.61
CA GLY A 42 4.99 4.56 12.24
C GLY A 42 5.81 5.45 11.31
N ILE A 43 5.98 5.03 10.06
CA ILE A 43 6.69 5.81 9.04
C ILE A 43 5.96 7.12 8.76
N ALA A 44 4.65 7.08 8.51
CA ALA A 44 3.85 8.27 8.22
C ALA A 44 3.92 9.30 9.36
N ARG A 45 3.82 8.87 10.62
CA ARG A 45 3.98 9.77 11.78
C ARG A 45 5.37 10.38 11.89
N ASN A 46 6.42 9.61 11.61
CA ASN A 46 7.79 10.13 11.61
C ASN A 46 7.98 11.14 10.46
N THR A 47 7.55 10.79 9.25
CA THR A 47 7.63 11.65 8.07
C THR A 47 6.82 12.93 8.24
N ALA A 48 5.62 12.88 8.81
CA ALA A 48 4.80 14.06 9.12
C ALA A 48 5.52 15.07 10.04
N LYS A 49 6.27 14.57 11.02
CA LYS A 49 7.12 15.40 11.89
C LYS A 49 8.29 16.02 11.11
N LEU A 50 8.98 15.22 10.29
CA LEU A 50 10.14 15.67 9.50
C LEU A 50 9.79 16.78 8.51
N VAL A 51 8.59 16.76 7.93
CA VAL A 51 8.14 17.76 6.95
C VAL A 51 7.26 18.86 7.55
N HIS A 52 7.12 18.88 8.88
CA HIS A 52 6.29 19.84 9.61
C HIS A 52 4.84 19.93 9.07
N LEU A 53 4.21 18.78 8.82
CA LEU A 53 2.87 18.70 8.23
C LEU A 53 1.82 19.50 9.03
N GLY A 54 1.95 19.54 10.37
CA GLY A 54 1.02 20.24 11.26
C GLY A 54 -0.30 19.49 11.52
N ALA A 55 -0.62 18.46 10.74
CA ALA A 55 -1.73 17.55 10.97
C ALA A 55 -1.29 16.25 11.68
N GLU A 56 -2.16 15.70 12.51
CA GLU A 56 -1.95 14.40 13.13
C GLU A 56 -2.35 13.27 12.17
N ILE A 57 -1.49 12.26 12.03
CA ILE A 57 -1.81 11.01 11.33
C ILE A 57 -2.29 9.98 12.35
N VAL A 58 -3.54 9.54 12.19
CA VAL A 58 -4.19 8.53 13.05
C VAL A 58 -4.30 7.18 12.36
N GLU A 59 -4.61 6.12 13.11
CA GLU A 59 -4.70 4.77 12.54
C GLU A 59 -5.76 4.66 11.44
N ALA A 60 -6.88 5.38 11.59
CA ALA A 60 -7.97 5.41 10.61
C ALA A 60 -7.57 6.04 9.26
N ASP A 61 -6.43 6.72 9.19
CA ASP A 61 -5.89 7.25 7.93
C ASP A 61 -5.19 6.17 7.10
N VAL A 62 -4.79 5.05 7.72
CA VAL A 62 -4.11 3.95 7.03
C VAL A 62 -5.13 2.95 6.49
N VAL A 63 -5.58 3.17 5.26
CA VAL A 63 -6.44 2.23 4.53
C VAL A 63 -5.59 1.16 3.86
N LEU A 64 -5.65 -0.08 4.36
CA LEU A 64 -4.89 -1.22 3.85
C LEU A 64 -5.80 -2.43 3.67
N PHE A 65 -6.01 -2.83 2.42
CA PHE A 65 -6.76 -4.05 2.08
C PHE A 65 -5.83 -5.26 2.15
N LYS A 66 -6.34 -6.37 2.69
CA LYS A 66 -5.53 -7.55 3.06
C LYS A 66 -5.87 -8.81 2.28
N ASP A 67 -6.89 -8.75 1.43
CA ASP A 67 -7.52 -9.94 0.86
C ASP A 67 -6.77 -10.50 -0.36
N TYR A 68 -5.65 -9.88 -0.77
CA TYR A 68 -4.94 -10.17 -2.03
C TYR A 68 -3.51 -10.70 -1.85
N ALA A 69 -2.98 -10.76 -0.62
CA ALA A 69 -1.59 -11.15 -0.35
C ALA A 69 -1.35 -12.67 -0.31
N TYR A 70 -2.37 -13.48 -0.61
CA TYR A 70 -2.32 -14.93 -0.50
C TYR A 70 -1.63 -15.57 -1.73
N PRO A 71 -1.05 -16.78 -1.61
CA PRO A 71 -0.91 -17.58 -0.39
C PRO A 71 0.17 -17.08 0.58
N GLY A 72 1.05 -16.17 0.14
CA GLY A 72 2.12 -15.63 0.96
C GLY A 72 3.05 -14.73 0.15
N TYR A 73 3.92 -13.99 0.85
CA TYR A 73 4.86 -13.08 0.19
C TYR A 73 5.73 -13.78 -0.86
N GLY A 74 5.75 -13.23 -2.08
CA GLY A 74 6.55 -13.73 -3.20
C GLY A 74 5.93 -14.90 -3.97
N VAL A 75 4.72 -15.34 -3.60
CA VAL A 75 4.03 -16.44 -4.27
C VAL A 75 2.71 -15.90 -4.85
N PRO A 76 2.53 -15.84 -6.18
CA PRO A 76 1.29 -15.35 -6.77
C PRO A 76 0.16 -16.38 -6.68
N SER A 77 -1.06 -15.93 -6.39
CA SER A 77 -2.26 -16.74 -6.56
C SER A 77 -2.61 -16.92 -8.05
N GLU A 78 -3.64 -17.72 -8.35
CA GLU A 78 -4.15 -17.79 -9.72
C GLU A 78 -4.83 -16.48 -10.13
N GLU A 79 -5.50 -15.79 -9.19
CA GLU A 79 -6.12 -14.49 -9.43
C GLU A 79 -5.07 -13.41 -9.75
N THR A 80 -3.92 -13.39 -9.05
CA THR A 80 -2.78 -12.51 -9.39
C THR A 80 -2.29 -12.79 -10.82
N LYS A 81 -2.15 -14.07 -11.19
CA LYS A 81 -1.72 -14.43 -12.56
C LYS A 81 -2.76 -14.04 -13.60
N GLU A 82 -4.04 -14.07 -13.28
CA GLU A 82 -5.12 -13.60 -14.15
C GLU A 82 -5.07 -12.09 -14.34
N ALA A 83 -4.94 -11.32 -13.25
CA ALA A 83 -4.85 -9.86 -13.28
C ALA A 83 -3.65 -9.37 -14.10
N ILE A 84 -2.46 -9.97 -13.91
CA ILE A 84 -1.26 -9.69 -14.73
C ILE A 84 -1.56 -9.89 -16.22
N ARG A 85 -2.13 -11.03 -16.59
CA ARG A 85 -2.43 -11.35 -18.00
C ARG A 85 -3.49 -10.42 -18.57
N LEU A 86 -4.50 -10.06 -17.79
CA LEU A 86 -5.56 -9.16 -18.22
C LEU A 86 -5.00 -7.78 -18.54
N CYS A 87 -4.26 -7.17 -17.61
CA CYS A 87 -3.66 -5.85 -17.78
C CYS A 87 -2.67 -5.82 -18.95
N ALA A 88 -1.80 -6.84 -19.05
CA ALA A 88 -0.83 -6.96 -20.14
C ALA A 88 -1.51 -7.08 -21.52
N ARG A 89 -2.60 -7.85 -21.62
CA ARG A 89 -3.29 -8.08 -22.90
C ARG A 89 -4.15 -6.90 -23.35
N LEU A 90 -4.78 -6.19 -22.41
CA LEU A 90 -5.67 -5.09 -22.73
C LEU A 90 -4.94 -3.76 -22.91
N GLU A 91 -3.93 -3.50 -22.08
CA GLU A 91 -3.29 -2.18 -22.00
C GLU A 91 -1.79 -2.20 -22.35
N GLY A 92 -1.22 -3.38 -22.62
CA GLY A 92 0.23 -3.52 -22.88
C GLY A 92 1.10 -3.17 -21.67
N MET A 93 0.50 -3.04 -20.47
CA MET A 93 1.19 -2.71 -19.23
C MET A 93 1.49 -3.99 -18.44
N ILE A 94 2.78 -4.24 -18.19
CA ILE A 94 3.23 -5.43 -17.45
C ILE A 94 3.30 -5.13 -15.96
N THR A 95 2.73 -6.02 -15.15
CA THR A 95 2.86 -6.06 -13.69
C THR A 95 3.54 -7.36 -13.25
N ASP A 96 4.13 -7.36 -12.05
CA ASP A 96 4.96 -8.47 -11.54
C ASP A 96 4.17 -9.39 -10.59
N PRO A 97 4.62 -10.65 -10.38
CA PRO A 97 3.91 -11.62 -9.55
C PRO A 97 4.08 -11.44 -8.04
N VAL A 98 4.81 -10.41 -7.57
CA VAL A 98 5.05 -10.18 -6.14
C VAL A 98 4.35 -8.92 -5.64
N TYR A 99 4.34 -7.83 -6.40
CA TYR A 99 3.86 -6.54 -5.90
C TYR A 99 2.65 -5.99 -6.65
N GLU A 100 2.78 -5.77 -7.96
CA GLU A 100 1.83 -4.94 -8.72
C GLU A 100 0.74 -5.75 -9.43
N GLY A 101 0.89 -7.08 -9.49
CA GLY A 101 -0.05 -8.01 -10.13
C GLY A 101 -1.30 -8.31 -9.33
#